data_AF-A0A4Q8M4U4-F1
#
_entry.id   AF-A0A4Q8M4U4-F1
#
_cell.length_a   1.000
_cell.length_b   1.000
_cell.length_c   1.000
_cell.angle_alpha   90.00
_cell.angle_beta   90.00
_cell.angle_gamma   90.00
#
_symmetry.space_group_name_H-M   'P 1'
#
loop_
_entity.id
_entity.type
_entity.pdbx_description
1 polymer ?
#
loop_
_entity_poly.entity_id
_entity_poly.type
_entity_poly.pdbx_seq_one_letter_code
_entity_poly.pdbx_strand_id
1 'polypeptide(L)'
;MRCVLALGVVLLAACGKQPTDHHADALAADPVRLKTLRAQCAADRQATGEDACRAVAEAFRRRFFSGLAGPDEYQTLADLPPIPPSFDEPADGVAPALPPEPEAMP
;
A
#
# COMPACT_ATOMS: atom_id res chain seq x y z
N MET A 1 -7.69 -33.49 -12.92
CA MET A 1 -8.64 -32.33 -12.94
C MET A 1 -8.91 -31.77 -11.55
N ARG A 2 -9.54 -32.51 -10.62
CA ARG A 2 -9.85 -32.02 -9.26
C ARG A 2 -8.63 -31.60 -8.44
N CYS A 3 -7.51 -32.34 -8.52
CA CYS A 3 -6.30 -31.99 -7.79
C CYS A 3 -5.64 -30.70 -8.31
N VAL A 4 -5.72 -30.44 -9.63
CA VAL A 4 -5.17 -29.21 -10.22
C VAL A 4 -5.97 -27.99 -9.76
N LEU A 5 -7.30 -28.12 -9.69
CA LEU A 5 -8.18 -27.08 -9.15
C LEU A 5 -7.92 -26.85 -7.65
N ALA A 6 -7.78 -27.92 -6.87
CA ALA A 6 -7.47 -27.81 -5.44
C ALA A 6 -6.11 -27.15 -5.19
N LEU A 7 -5.07 -27.52 -5.94
CA LEU A 7 -3.75 -26.90 -5.88
C LEU A 7 -3.80 -25.42 -6.29
N GLY A 8 -4.56 -25.08 -7.33
CA GLY A 8 -4.76 -23.69 -7.76
C GLY A 8 -5.40 -22.83 -6.68
N VAL A 9 -6.46 -23.31 -6.03
CA VAL A 9 -7.13 -22.57 -4.94
C VAL A 9 -6.20 -22.36 -3.74
N VAL A 10 -5.41 -23.38 -3.37
CA VAL A 10 -4.46 -23.27 -2.25
C VAL A 10 -3.34 -22.26 -2.56
N LEU A 11 -2.79 -22.27 -3.77
CA LEU A 11 -1.75 -21.32 -4.19
C LEU A 11 -2.27 -19.87 -4.20
N LEU A 12 -3.49 -19.66 -4.71
CA LEU A 12 -4.13 -18.34 -4.70
C LEU A 12 -4.41 -17.83 -3.28
N ALA A 13 -4.87 -18.71 -2.38
CA ALA A 13 -5.10 -18.36 -0.98
C ALA A 13 -3.78 -18.05 -0.24
N ALA A 14 -2.70 -18.78 -0.53
CA ALA A 14 -1.39 -18.54 0.06
C ALA A 14 -0.75 -17.22 -0.42
N CYS A 15 -1.04 -16.79 -1.65
CA CYS A 15 -0.52 -15.51 -2.19
C CYS A 15 -1.07 -14.27 -1.46
N GLY A 16 -2.19 -14.39 -0.74
CA GLY A 16 -2.80 -13.29 0.01
C GLY A 16 -2.68 -13.40 1.53
N LYS A 17 -2.38 -14.58 2.07
CA LYS A 17 -2.38 -14.86 3.52
C LYS A 17 -0.97 -14.73 4.07
N GLN A 18 -0.52 -13.48 4.18
CA GLN A 18 0.79 -13.17 4.75
C GLN A 18 0.69 -13.13 6.29
N PRO A 19 1.72 -13.56 7.06
CA PRO A 19 1.72 -13.56 8.53
C PRO A 19 1.44 -12.18 9.19
N THR A 20 1.47 -11.13 8.38
CA THR A 20 1.20 -9.74 8.76
C THR A 20 -0.27 -9.43 9.05
N ASP A 21 -1.21 -10.35 8.78
CA ASP A 21 -2.64 -10.14 9.04
C ASP A 21 -2.92 -9.77 10.51
N HIS A 22 -2.30 -10.47 11.46
CA HIS A 22 -2.49 -10.19 12.88
C HIS A 22 -1.87 -8.85 13.31
N HIS A 23 -0.82 -8.41 12.61
CA HIS A 23 -0.22 -7.10 12.80
C HIS A 23 -1.12 -5.99 12.25
N ALA A 24 -1.80 -6.22 11.13
CA ALA A 24 -2.68 -5.24 10.51
C ALA A 24 -3.90 -4.93 11.40
N ASP A 25 -4.51 -5.94 12.02
CA ASP A 25 -5.66 -5.74 12.92
C ASP A 25 -5.27 -4.96 14.18
N ALA A 26 -4.11 -5.27 14.77
CA ALA A 26 -3.59 -4.53 15.92
C ALA A 26 -3.26 -3.07 15.56
N LEU A 27 -2.74 -2.82 14.36
CA LEU A 27 -2.46 -1.48 13.85
C LEU A 27 -3.73 -0.69 13.52
N ALA A 28 -4.77 -1.35 12.99
CA ALA A 28 -6.04 -0.71 12.67
C ALA A 28 -6.79 -0.20 13.91
N ALA A 29 -6.53 -0.80 15.07
CA ALA A 29 -7.07 -0.40 16.37
C ALA A 29 -6.34 0.82 16.99
N ASP A 30 -5.14 1.18 16.53
CA ASP A 30 -4.34 2.30 17.03
C ASP A 30 -4.06 3.34 15.93
N PRO A 31 -4.94 4.35 15.76
CA PRO A 31 -4.84 5.32 14.67
C PRO A 31 -3.60 6.21 14.76
N VAL A 32 -3.13 6.53 15.97
CA VAL A 32 -1.95 7.40 16.16
C VAL A 32 -0.70 6.68 15.66
N ARG A 33 -0.51 5.43 16.11
CA ARG A 33 0.62 4.61 15.68
C ARG A 33 0.57 4.31 14.19
N LEU A 34 -0.63 4.03 13.66
CA LEU A 34 -0.85 3.80 12.24
C LEU A 34 -0.47 5.01 11.39
N LYS A 35 -0.86 6.23 11.81
CA LYS A 35 -0.50 7.49 11.13
C LYS A 35 1.02 7.70 11.10
N THR A 36 1.71 7.50 12.23
CA THR A 36 3.17 7.62 12.30
C THR A 36 3.88 6.63 11.37
N LEU A 37 3.49 5.36 11.39
CA LEU A 37 4.08 4.34 10.53
C LEU A 37 3.80 4.59 9.04
N ARG A 38 2.61 5.12 8.71
CA ARG A 38 2.28 5.50 7.33
C ARG A 38 3.20 6.61 6.84
N ALA A 39 3.50 7.61 7.67
CA ALA A 39 4.45 8.66 7.32
C ALA A 39 5.86 8.12 7.10
N GLN A 40 6.31 7.18 7.94
CA GLN A 40 7.62 6.51 7.77
C GLN A 40 7.68 5.71 6.47
N CYS A 41 6.64 4.93 6.16
CA CYS A 41 6.54 4.16 4.92
C CYS A 41 6.46 5.03 3.66
N ALA A 42 5.94 6.25 3.77
CA ALA A 42 5.93 7.22 2.68
C ALA A 42 7.29 7.91 2.49
N ALA A 43 8.04 8.10 3.58
CA ALA A 43 9.36 8.72 3.54
C ALA A 43 10.44 7.76 3.02
N ASP A 44 10.45 6.51 3.52
CA ASP A 44 11.40 5.49 3.09
C ASP A 44 10.84 4.08 3.32
N ARG A 45 10.26 3.51 2.26
CA ARG A 45 9.68 2.16 2.31
C ARG A 45 10.75 1.08 2.47
N GLN A 46 11.92 1.26 1.85
CA GLN A 46 13.00 0.28 1.89
C GLN A 46 13.60 0.19 3.30
N ALA A 47 13.87 1.32 3.94
CA ALA A 47 14.38 1.37 5.32
C ALA A 47 13.34 0.90 6.35
N THR A 48 12.05 1.19 6.12
CA THR A 48 10.97 0.74 7.02
C THR A 48 10.61 -0.75 6.84
N GLY A 49 10.89 -1.30 5.66
CA GLY A 49 10.64 -2.69 5.28
C GLY A 49 9.33 -2.86 4.52
N GLU A 50 9.42 -3.45 3.32
CA GLU A 50 8.29 -3.66 2.39
C GLU A 50 7.10 -4.40 3.03
N ASP A 51 7.37 -5.48 3.78
CA ASP A 51 6.33 -6.27 4.44
C ASP A 51 5.62 -5.51 5.56
N ALA A 52 6.38 -4.70 6.31
CA ALA A 52 5.83 -3.84 7.36
C ALA A 52 4.95 -2.74 6.74
N CYS A 53 5.42 -2.11 5.66
CA CYS A 53 4.64 -1.11 4.96
C CYS A 53 3.40 -1.69 4.25
N ARG A 54 3.47 -2.94 3.77
CA ARG A 54 2.29 -3.67 3.28
C ARG A 54 1.27 -3.91 4.41
N ALA A 55 1.72 -4.29 5.60
CA ALA A 55 0.84 -4.47 6.76
C ALA A 55 0.18 -3.15 7.20
N VAL A 56 0.93 -2.05 7.21
CA VAL A 56 0.45 -0.69 7.52
C VAL A 56 -0.59 -0.24 6.49
N ALA A 57 -0.34 -0.48 5.20
CA ALA A 57 -1.30 -0.17 4.14
C ALA A 57 -2.60 -0.97 4.30
N GLU A 58 -2.49 -2.24 4.69
CA GLU A 58 -3.65 -3.10 4.93
C GLU A 58 -4.45 -2.65 6.17
N ALA A 59 -3.78 -2.32 7.28
CA ALA A 59 -4.41 -1.79 8.48
C ALA A 59 -5.22 -0.51 8.17
N PHE A 60 -4.60 0.41 7.42
CA PHE A 60 -5.24 1.63 6.97
C PHE A 60 -6.45 1.35 6.07
N ARG A 61 -6.32 0.43 5.11
CA ARG A 61 -7.42 0.04 4.21
C ARG A 61 -8.61 -0.51 5.00
N ARG A 62 -8.37 -1.44 5.93
CA ARG A 62 -9.43 -2.02 6.79
C ARG A 62 -10.13 -0.95 7.61
N ARG A 63 -9.36 -0.07 8.26
CA ARG A 63 -9.90 1.04 9.08
C ARG A 63 -10.74 2.00 8.24
N PHE A 64 -10.25 2.39 7.07
CA PHE A 64 -10.96 3.24 6.13
C PHE A 64 -12.32 2.65 5.74
N PHE A 65 -12.34 1.37 5.33
CA PHE A 65 -13.59 0.70 4.93
C PHE A 65 -14.52 0.36 6.09
N SER A 66 -14.02 0.27 7.32
CA SER A 66 -14.86 0.06 8.51
C SER A 66 -15.62 1.31 8.95
N GLY A 67 -15.34 2.48 8.37
CA GLY A 67 -15.92 3.76 8.80
C GLY A 67 -15.40 4.26 10.15
N LEU A 68 -14.42 3.59 10.74
CA LEU A 68 -13.78 4.03 11.98
C LEU A 68 -12.77 5.16 11.75
N ALA A 69 -12.35 5.41 10.51
CA ALA A 69 -11.53 6.57 10.14
C ALA A 69 -12.31 7.86 10.44
N GLY A 70 -11.81 8.63 11.40
CA GLY A 70 -12.52 9.78 11.96
C GLY A 70 -12.16 11.10 11.25
N PRO A 71 -13.07 12.09 11.22
CA PRO A 71 -12.79 13.42 10.65
C PRO A 71 -11.68 14.16 11.41
N ASP A 72 -11.39 13.72 12.63
CA ASP A 72 -10.35 14.21 13.52
C ASP A 72 -8.94 13.67 13.19
N GLU A 73 -8.81 12.76 12.22
CA GLU A 73 -7.52 12.13 11.85
C GLU A 73 -6.67 13.05 10.92
N TYR A 74 -7.35 13.89 10.12
CA TYR A 74 -6.76 14.83 9.18
C TYR A 74 -7.30 16.26 9.38
N GLN A 75 -6.99 16.85 10.55
CA GLN A 75 -7.53 18.17 10.90
C GLN A 75 -6.84 19.33 10.19
N THR A 76 -5.57 19.18 9.80
CA THR A 76 -4.81 20.22 9.13
C THR A 76 -4.38 19.79 7.74
N LEU A 77 -4.12 20.77 6.86
CA LEU A 77 -3.58 20.50 5.53
C LEU A 77 -2.23 19.76 5.58
N ALA A 78 -1.44 19.99 6.63
CA ALA A 78 -0.17 19.32 6.86
C ALA A 78 -0.33 17.85 7.30
N ASP A 79 -1.51 17.47 7.79
CA ASP A 79 -1.82 16.08 8.15
C ASP A 79 -2.20 15.23 6.94
N LEU A 80 -2.65 15.85 5.85
CA LEU A 80 -3.06 15.14 4.65
C LEU A 80 -1.86 14.46 3.98
N PRO A 81 -2.02 13.23 3.47
CA PRO A 81 -0.98 12.61 2.67
C PRO A 81 -0.66 13.48 1.44
N PRO A 82 0.61 13.65 1.07
CA PRO A 82 0.98 14.46 -0.08
C PRO A 82 0.37 13.87 -1.35
N ILE A 83 -0.18 14.74 -2.20
CA ILE A 83 -0.71 14.36 -3.50
C ILE A 83 0.49 14.31 -4.47
N PRO A 84 0.76 13.17 -5.11
CA PRO A 84 1.84 13.09 -6.09
C PRO A 84 1.49 13.90 -7.35
N PRO A 85 2.50 14.42 -8.08
CA PRO A 85 2.26 15.17 -9.31
C PRO A 85 1.65 14.30 -10.43
N SER A 86 1.94 12.99 -10.42
CA SER A 86 1.38 11.97 -11.30
C SER A 86 1.26 10.62 -10.57
N PHE A 87 0.36 9.74 -11.03
CA PHE A 87 0.25 8.36 -10.56
C PHE A 87 0.99 7.35 -11.46
N ASP A 88 1.50 7.79 -12.62
CA ASP A 88 2.19 6.94 -13.60
C ASP A 88 3.70 6.81 -13.33
N GLU A 89 4.27 7.70 -12.51
CA GLU A 89 5.70 7.70 -12.20
C GLU A 89 6.01 6.82 -10.97
N PRO A 90 7.06 5.98 -11.03
CA PRO A 90 7.52 5.23 -9.88
C PRO A 90 7.89 6.16 -8.74
N ALA A 91 7.52 5.77 -7.51
CA ALA A 91 7.74 6.58 -6.30
C ALA A 91 9.21 6.97 -6.06
N ASP A 92 10.17 6.23 -6.65
CA ASP A 92 11.61 6.48 -6.54
C ASP A 92 12.14 7.49 -7.60
N GLY A 93 11.26 8.09 -8.42
CA GLY A 93 11.64 9.07 -9.45
C GLY A 93 12.40 8.48 -10.65
N VAL A 94 12.55 7.16 -10.72
CA VAL A 94 13.14 6.47 -11.87
C VAL A 94 12.02 6.14 -12.85
N ALA A 95 11.82 7.00 -13.85
CA ALA A 95 10.91 6.72 -14.96
C ALA A 95 11.28 5.36 -15.61
N PRO A 96 10.32 4.46 -15.86
CA PRO A 96 10.55 3.33 -16.74
C PRO A 96 10.99 3.89 -18.08
N ALA A 97 12.08 3.37 -18.65
CA ALA A 97 12.55 3.78 -19.96
C ALA A 97 11.42 3.56 -20.98
N LEU A 98 10.73 4.63 -21.36
CA LEU A 98 9.74 4.61 -22.41
C LEU A 98 10.46 4.20 -23.71
N PRO A 99 9.91 3.21 -24.46
CA PRO A 99 10.43 2.91 -25.79
C PRO A 99 10.33 4.16 -26.67
N PRO A 100 11.28 4.39 -27.59
CA PRO A 100 11.27 5.56 -28.45
C PRO A 100 9.98 5.57 -29.29
N GLU A 101 9.22 6.66 -29.17
CA GLU A 101 8.07 6.95 -30.03
C GLU A 101 8.53 6.96 -31.50
N PRO A 102 7.85 6.27 -32.42
CA PRO A 102 8.21 6.32 -33.83
C PRO A 102 7.95 7.73 -34.36
N GLU A 103 9.02 8.42 -34.77
CA GLU A 103 8.96 9.73 -35.40
C GLU A 103 8.00 9.69 -36.59
N ALA A 104 6.96 10.52 -36.53
CA ALA A 104 6.05 10.71 -37.64
C ALA A 104 6.84 11.30 -38.83
N MET A 105 7.03 10.46 -39.84
CA MET A 105 7.65 10.83 -41.11
C MET A 105 6.74 11.81 -41.88
N PRO A 106 7.28 12.86 -42.52
CA PRO A 106 6.54 14.06 -42.95
C PRO A 106 5.49 13.83 -44.03
#